data_AF-A0A661X9Y1-F1
#
_entry.id   AF-A0A661X9Y1-F1
#
_cell.length_a   1.000
_cell.length_b   1.000
_cell.length_c   1.000
_cell.angle_alpha   90.00
_cell.angle_beta   90.00
_cell.angle_gamma   90.00
#
_symmetry.space_group_name_H-M   'P 1'
#
loop_
_entity.id
_entity.type
_entity.pdbx_description
1 polymer ?
#
loop_
_entity_poly.entity_id
_entity_poly.type
_entity_poly.pdbx_seq_one_letter_code
_entity_poly.pdbx_strand_id
1 'polypeptide(L)'
;MERTQLTTGTRLLNFTMGLISIFLIVWVLSIGQVIIVPFLVALFLAFILDPIVQLFVRFKMPNILAVLITLILAFVILYLLGLLVYANVQNFVDQFPKYQARMLESLDNFMKQMTHILNQQKYQIYLDRKTWSQIDWISAIKNLDIAKSLLNSVGSFLTFLFKTVIVIIFLAYFLMGKRNIETKVRLAFDHAQAEQILSILNSVTTQVQKYLGAKTLVSIVLGGISIIIMLLFGLDFAVFWGFLIFLFNYVPNIGS
;
A
#
# COMPACT_ATOMS: atom_id res chain seq x y z
N MET A 1 53.96 27.08 9.43
CA MET A 1 52.53 27.36 9.14
C MET A 1 52.08 26.90 7.75
N GLU A 2 52.90 26.16 7.00
CA GLU A 2 52.63 25.82 5.58
C GLU A 2 51.89 24.49 5.36
N ARG A 3 52.01 23.52 6.28
CA ARG A 3 51.40 22.19 6.14
C ARG A 3 49.87 22.15 6.35
N THR A 4 49.28 23.16 6.97
CA THR A 4 47.82 23.24 7.20
C THR A 4 47.05 23.74 5.97
N GLN A 5 47.69 24.39 5.00
CA GLN A 5 47.01 24.85 3.80
C GLN A 5 46.77 23.74 2.76
N LEU A 6 47.67 22.75 2.68
CA LEU A 6 47.56 21.64 1.71
C LEU A 6 46.42 20.66 2.03
N THR A 7 46.10 20.43 3.30
CA THR A 7 45.02 19.51 3.72
C THR A 7 43.62 20.13 3.56
N THR A 8 43.53 21.46 3.55
CA THR A 8 42.27 22.17 3.35
C THR A 8 41.84 22.12 1.88
N GLY A 9 42.81 22.22 0.95
CA GLY A 9 42.57 22.11 -0.49
C GLY A 9 42.04 20.74 -0.94
N THR A 10 42.59 19.63 -0.40
CA THR A 10 42.11 18.28 -0.72
C THR A 10 40.73 17.98 -0.15
N ARG A 11 40.41 18.51 1.05
CA ARG A 11 39.06 18.41 1.64
C ARG A 11 38.03 19.19 0.83
N LEU A 12 38.36 20.40 0.37
CA LEU A 12 37.48 21.20 -0.48
C LEU A 12 37.25 20.54 -1.85
N LEU A 13 38.30 19.98 -2.44
CA LEU A 13 38.23 19.25 -3.71
C LEU A 13 37.36 17.99 -3.61
N ASN A 14 37.55 17.17 -2.57
CA ASN A 14 36.73 15.98 -2.35
C ASN A 14 35.26 16.36 -2.10
N PHE A 15 35.02 17.48 -1.43
CA PHE A 15 33.67 18.00 -1.21
C PHE A 15 33.00 18.45 -2.51
N THR A 16 33.68 19.23 -3.36
CA THR A 16 33.12 19.67 -4.65
C THR A 16 32.93 18.50 -5.63
N MET A 17 33.87 17.54 -5.66
CA MET A 17 33.72 16.31 -6.44
C MET A 17 32.54 15.46 -5.96
N GLY A 18 32.34 15.35 -4.63
CA GLY A 18 31.17 14.69 -4.06
C GLY A 18 29.87 15.36 -4.46
N LEU A 19 29.83 16.70 -4.41
CA LEU A 19 28.66 17.49 -4.79
C LEU A 19 28.32 17.37 -6.28
N ILE A 20 29.33 17.40 -7.15
CA ILE A 20 29.18 17.16 -8.59
C ILE A 20 28.71 15.73 -8.85
N SER A 21 29.24 14.74 -8.13
CA SER A 21 28.84 13.34 -8.27
C SER A 21 27.37 13.13 -7.87
N ILE A 22 26.94 13.70 -6.74
CA ILE A 22 25.53 13.65 -6.32
C ILE A 22 24.64 14.34 -7.35
N PHE A 23 25.04 15.53 -7.82
CA PHE A 23 24.29 16.25 -8.85
C PHE A 23 24.15 15.43 -10.13
N LEU A 24 25.24 14.82 -10.62
CA LEU A 24 25.21 13.95 -11.80
C LEU A 24 24.34 12.72 -11.59
N ILE A 25 24.41 12.07 -10.42
CA ILE A 25 23.53 10.94 -10.09
C ILE A 25 22.07 11.37 -10.11
N VAL A 26 21.71 12.47 -9.44
CA VAL A 26 20.34 12.98 -9.42
C VAL A 26 19.88 13.39 -10.83
N TRP A 27 20.76 13.99 -11.62
CA TRP A 27 20.45 14.39 -13.00
C TRP A 27 20.22 13.18 -13.90
N VAL A 28 21.06 12.15 -13.82
CA VAL A 28 20.88 10.87 -14.53
C VAL A 28 19.62 10.16 -14.05
N LEU A 29 19.32 10.15 -12.75
CA LEU A 29 18.10 9.57 -12.20
C LEU A 29 16.85 10.31 -12.69
N SER A 30 16.91 11.64 -12.77
CA SER A 30 15.81 12.48 -13.26
C SER A 30 15.52 12.23 -14.75
N ILE A 31 16.54 12.11 -15.58
CA ILE A 31 16.38 11.77 -17.01
C ILE A 31 15.94 10.31 -17.16
N GLY A 32 16.56 9.41 -16.39
CA GLY A 32 16.34 7.97 -16.43
C GLY A 32 15.04 7.52 -15.75
N GLN A 33 14.28 8.40 -15.10
CA GLN A 33 13.07 8.04 -14.35
C GLN A 33 12.05 7.25 -15.18
N VAL A 34 11.97 7.53 -16.49
CA VAL A 34 11.10 6.83 -17.45
C VAL A 34 11.39 5.33 -17.53
N ILE A 35 12.62 4.92 -17.22
CA ILE A 35 13.06 3.52 -17.21
C ILE A 35 13.24 3.02 -15.78
N ILE A 36 13.87 3.82 -14.91
CA ILE A 36 14.20 3.45 -13.53
C ILE A 36 12.94 3.19 -12.72
N VAL A 37 11.91 4.03 -12.81
CA VAL A 37 10.67 3.84 -12.05
C VAL A 37 9.98 2.53 -12.46
N PRO A 38 9.70 2.27 -13.76
CA PRO A 38 9.17 0.98 -14.20
C PRO A 38 10.00 -0.23 -13.79
N PHE A 39 11.33 -0.11 -13.84
CA PHE A 39 12.26 -1.15 -13.42
C PHE A 39 12.12 -1.47 -11.92
N LEU A 40 12.10 -0.45 -11.06
CA LEU A 40 11.95 -0.64 -9.62
C LEU A 40 10.58 -1.22 -9.26
N VAL A 41 9.51 -0.74 -9.92
CA VAL A 41 8.17 -1.30 -9.74
C VAL A 41 8.14 -2.77 -10.17
N ALA A 42 8.71 -3.11 -11.32
CA ALA A 42 8.79 -4.48 -11.79
C ALA A 42 9.61 -5.37 -10.84
N LEU A 43 10.72 -4.87 -10.29
CA LEU A 43 11.53 -5.61 -9.32
C LEU A 43 10.73 -5.90 -8.04
N PHE A 44 10.04 -4.89 -7.51
CA PHE A 44 9.18 -5.03 -6.33
C PHE A 44 8.04 -6.03 -6.58
N LEU A 45 7.33 -5.89 -7.70
CA LEU A 45 6.28 -6.82 -8.09
C LEU A 45 6.81 -8.24 -8.31
N ALA A 46 8.03 -8.39 -8.84
CA ALA A 46 8.65 -9.71 -9.02
C ALA A 46 8.79 -10.42 -7.68
N PHE A 47 9.27 -9.74 -6.63
CA PHE A 47 9.38 -10.33 -5.29
C PHE A 47 8.03 -10.75 -4.71
N ILE A 48 6.99 -9.93 -4.89
CA ILE A 48 5.64 -10.21 -4.37
C ILE A 48 4.97 -11.35 -5.14
N LEU A 49 5.10 -11.35 -6.46
CA LEU A 49 4.37 -12.27 -7.35
C LEU A 49 5.11 -13.58 -7.58
N ASP A 50 6.43 -13.65 -7.37
CA ASP A 50 7.24 -14.88 -7.49
C ASP A 50 6.64 -16.12 -6.80
N PRO A 51 6.15 -16.09 -5.54
CA PRO A 51 5.53 -17.27 -4.94
C PRO A 51 4.28 -17.75 -5.70
N ILE A 52 3.49 -16.83 -6.26
CA ILE A 52 2.29 -17.15 -7.04
C ILE A 52 2.70 -17.71 -8.42
N VAL A 53 3.70 -17.10 -9.06
CA VAL A 53 4.25 -17.58 -10.34
C VAL A 53 4.82 -18.98 -10.18
N GLN A 54 5.58 -19.24 -9.12
CA GLN A 54 6.12 -20.58 -8.84
C GLN A 54 5.03 -21.62 -8.60
N LEU A 55 3.88 -21.23 -8.03
CA LEU A 55 2.72 -22.12 -7.91
C LEU A 55 2.23 -22.57 -9.29
N PHE A 56 2.10 -21.64 -10.25
CA PHE A 56 1.72 -21.97 -11.64
C PHE A 56 2.80 -22.76 -12.38
N VAL A 57 4.08 -22.47 -12.17
CA VAL A 57 5.20 -23.22 -12.77
C VAL A 57 5.21 -24.67 -12.26
N ARG A 58 4.85 -24.92 -10.99
CA ARG A 58 4.68 -26.29 -10.46
C ARG A 58 3.60 -27.09 -11.20
N PHE A 59 2.62 -26.43 -11.81
CA PHE A 59 1.62 -27.05 -12.70
C PHE A 59 2.13 -27.25 -14.15
N LYS A 60 3.46 -27.26 -14.37
CA LYS A 60 4.11 -27.46 -15.68
C LYS A 60 3.81 -26.37 -16.73
N MET A 61 3.38 -25.18 -16.31
CA MET A 61 3.18 -24.06 -17.23
C MET A 61 4.53 -23.42 -17.63
N PRO A 62 4.71 -22.97 -18.89
CA PRO A 62 5.90 -22.22 -19.28
C PRO A 62 5.94 -20.88 -18.56
N ASN A 63 7.14 -20.42 -18.19
CA ASN A 63 7.34 -19.24 -17.34
C ASN A 63 6.59 -18.00 -17.83
N ILE A 64 6.61 -17.72 -19.15
CA ILE A 64 5.91 -16.56 -19.73
C ILE A 64 4.41 -16.61 -19.42
N LEU A 65 3.76 -17.77 -19.59
CA LEU A 65 2.34 -17.91 -19.31
C LEU A 65 2.05 -17.79 -17.82
N ALA A 66 2.90 -18.36 -16.96
CA ALA A 66 2.76 -18.23 -15.51
C ALA A 66 2.83 -16.76 -15.06
N VAL A 67 3.75 -15.96 -15.63
CA VAL A 67 3.84 -14.52 -15.34
C VAL A 67 2.60 -13.77 -15.83
N LEU A 68 2.18 -13.99 -17.09
CA LEU A 68 1.02 -13.30 -17.66
C LEU A 68 -0.27 -13.61 -16.90
N ILE A 69 -0.51 -14.88 -16.57
CA ILE A 69 -1.68 -15.30 -15.79
C ILE A 69 -1.63 -14.70 -14.38
N THR A 70 -0.47 -14.71 -13.73
CA THR A 70 -0.32 -14.11 -12.40
C THR A 70 -0.62 -12.61 -12.42
N LEU A 71 -0.15 -11.90 -13.46
CA LEU A 71 -0.45 -10.48 -13.63
C LEU A 71 -1.94 -10.23 -13.85
N ILE A 72 -2.56 -10.95 -14.79
CA ILE A 72 -3.99 -10.83 -15.07
C ILE A 72 -4.79 -11.12 -13.79
N LEU A 73 -4.44 -12.17 -13.06
CA LEU A 73 -5.10 -12.52 -11.81
C LEU A 73 -4.97 -11.41 -10.76
N ALA A 74 -3.76 -10.88 -10.55
CA ALA A 74 -3.53 -9.77 -9.63
C ALA A 74 -4.36 -8.53 -10.01
N PHE A 75 -4.46 -8.23 -11.31
CA PHE A 75 -5.26 -7.12 -11.80
C PHE A 75 -6.76 -7.32 -11.62
N VAL A 76 -7.27 -8.51 -11.91
CA VAL A 76 -8.67 -8.85 -11.70
C VAL A 76 -9.02 -8.74 -10.22
N ILE A 77 -8.16 -9.24 -9.33
CA ILE A 77 -8.35 -9.13 -7.87
C ILE A 77 -8.40 -7.66 -7.44
N LEU A 78 -7.43 -6.84 -7.85
CA LEU A 78 -7.40 -5.41 -7.50
C LEU A 78 -8.63 -4.66 -8.03
N TYR A 79 -9.06 -4.95 -9.26
CA TYR A 79 -10.24 -4.36 -9.85
C TYR A 79 -11.53 -4.75 -9.09
N LEU A 80 -11.70 -6.02 -8.76
CA LEU A 80 -12.85 -6.51 -7.98
C LEU A 80 -12.88 -5.91 -6.58
N LEU A 81 -11.73 -5.80 -5.91
CA LEU A 81 -11.63 -5.11 -4.61
C LEU A 81 -11.98 -3.63 -4.74
N GLY A 82 -11.53 -2.96 -5.79
CA GLY A 82 -11.89 -1.57 -6.08
C GLY A 82 -13.40 -1.38 -6.29
N LEU A 83 -14.06 -2.29 -7.02
CA LEU A 83 -15.51 -2.30 -7.18
C LEU A 83 -16.25 -2.55 -5.87
N LEU A 84 -15.77 -3.48 -5.04
CA LEU A 84 -16.34 -3.76 -3.73
C LEU A 84 -16.26 -2.51 -2.84
N VAL A 85 -15.10 -1.86 -2.79
CA VAL A 85 -14.90 -0.61 -2.04
C VAL A 85 -15.84 0.47 -2.58
N TYR A 86 -15.88 0.67 -3.89
CA TYR A 86 -16.74 1.66 -4.53
C TYR A 86 -18.21 1.48 -4.14
N ALA A 87 -18.74 0.25 -4.26
CA ALA A 87 -20.13 -0.05 -3.94
C ALA A 87 -20.45 0.20 -2.45
N ASN A 88 -19.55 -0.19 -1.55
CA ASN A 88 -19.76 0.01 -0.12
C ASN A 88 -19.63 1.47 0.31
N VAL A 89 -18.68 2.22 -0.25
CA VAL A 89 -18.55 3.66 0.02
C VAL A 89 -19.75 4.41 -0.52
N GLN A 90 -20.23 4.10 -1.72
CA GLN A 90 -21.43 4.72 -2.28
C GLN A 90 -22.65 4.50 -1.36
N ASN A 91 -22.88 3.25 -0.97
CA ASN A 91 -23.97 2.92 -0.04
C ASN A 91 -23.80 3.60 1.33
N PHE A 92 -22.57 3.72 1.84
CA PHE A 92 -22.28 4.44 3.07
C PHE A 92 -22.63 5.92 2.96
N VAL A 93 -22.22 6.58 1.86
CA VAL A 93 -22.54 7.99 1.59
C VAL A 93 -24.05 8.19 1.49
N ASP A 94 -24.76 7.29 0.83
CA ASP A 94 -26.23 7.36 0.70
C ASP A 94 -26.95 7.16 2.03
N GLN A 95 -26.41 6.33 2.93
CA GLN A 95 -26.95 6.10 4.27
C GLN A 95 -26.42 7.08 5.33
N PHE A 96 -25.41 7.88 5.01
CA PHE A 96 -24.78 8.83 5.93
C PHE A 96 -25.77 9.77 6.63
N PRO A 97 -26.77 10.37 5.94
CA PRO A 97 -27.76 11.22 6.60
C PRO A 97 -28.56 10.50 7.71
N LYS A 98 -28.83 9.20 7.52
CA LYS A 98 -29.52 8.37 8.52
C LYS A 98 -28.64 8.12 9.75
N TYR A 99 -27.34 7.86 9.56
CA TYR A 99 -26.40 7.73 10.68
C TYR A 99 -26.24 9.04 11.44
N GLN A 100 -26.15 10.17 10.74
CA GLN A 100 -26.09 11.49 11.36
C GLN A 100 -27.33 11.77 12.21
N ALA A 101 -28.53 11.51 11.68
CA ALA A 101 -29.78 11.70 12.42
C ALA A 101 -29.83 10.87 13.71
N ARG A 102 -29.47 9.58 13.63
CA ARG A 102 -29.41 8.67 14.79
C ARG A 102 -28.36 9.07 15.82
N MET A 103 -27.21 9.59 15.38
CA MET A 103 -26.16 10.06 16.26
C MET A 103 -26.59 11.32 17.01
N LEU A 104 -27.21 12.29 16.31
CA LEU A 104 -27.75 13.50 16.92
C LEU A 104 -28.87 13.19 17.91
N GLU A 105 -29.73 12.21 17.61
CA GLU A 105 -30.76 11.74 18.53
C GLU A 105 -30.17 11.05 19.76
N SER A 106 -29.16 10.20 19.59
CA SER A 106 -28.45 9.55 20.71
C SER A 106 -27.76 10.58 21.62
N LEU A 107 -27.15 11.61 21.04
CA LEU A 107 -26.53 12.72 21.78
C LEU A 107 -27.58 13.52 22.55
N ASP A 108 -28.72 13.85 21.94
CA ASP A 108 -29.84 14.54 22.61
C ASP A 108 -30.37 13.71 23.79
N ASN A 109 -30.56 12.40 23.59
CA ASN A 109 -31.01 11.48 24.64
C ASN A 109 -29.98 11.34 25.77
N PHE A 110 -28.69 11.25 25.44
CA PHE A 110 -27.61 11.21 26.43
C PHE A 110 -27.55 12.51 27.24
N MET A 111 -27.65 13.67 26.59
CA MET A 111 -27.65 14.97 27.28
C MET A 111 -28.90 15.16 28.15
N LYS A 112 -30.07 14.68 27.74
CA LYS A 112 -31.28 14.63 28.57
C LYS A 112 -31.10 13.76 29.80
N GLN A 113 -30.45 12.59 29.68
CA GLN A 113 -30.13 11.73 30.82
C GLN A 113 -29.11 12.38 31.75
N MET A 114 -28.05 13.00 31.21
CA MET A 114 -27.06 13.72 32.01
C MET A 114 -27.66 14.93 32.73
N THR A 115 -28.50 15.72 32.07
CA THR A 115 -29.19 16.86 32.71
C THR A 115 -30.20 16.39 33.75
N HIS A 116 -30.86 15.23 33.58
CA HIS A 116 -31.69 14.63 34.62
C HIS A 116 -30.87 14.21 35.86
N ILE A 117 -29.64 13.71 35.67
CA ILE A 117 -28.72 13.36 36.77
C ILE A 117 -28.16 14.64 37.44
N LEU A 118 -27.91 15.69 36.66
CA LEU A 118 -27.43 17.00 37.13
C LEU A 118 -28.58 17.91 37.64
N ASN A 119 -29.83 17.50 37.53
CA ASN A 119 -31.03 18.29 37.89
C ASN A 119 -31.22 18.48 39.41
N GLN A 120 -30.25 18.09 40.26
CA GLN A 120 -30.16 18.64 41.61
C GLN A 120 -29.63 20.09 41.64
N GLN A 121 -29.07 20.61 40.55
CA GLN A 121 -28.70 22.02 40.43
C GLN A 121 -29.08 22.61 39.07
N LYS A 122 -30.30 23.15 39.02
CA LYS A 122 -30.81 24.33 38.29
C LYS A 122 -29.95 24.95 37.14
N TYR A 123 -29.44 24.15 36.21
CA TYR A 123 -28.87 24.61 34.94
C TYR A 123 -29.61 23.93 33.80
N GLN A 124 -30.59 24.63 33.22
CA GLN A 124 -31.24 24.21 31.97
C GLN A 124 -30.27 24.48 30.82
N ILE A 125 -29.41 23.52 30.53
CA ILE A 125 -28.56 23.58 29.34
C ILE A 125 -29.46 23.27 28.12
N TYR A 126 -30.07 24.30 27.56
CA TYR A 126 -30.67 24.23 26.22
C TYR A 126 -29.53 24.24 25.20
N LEU A 127 -28.98 23.06 24.91
CA LEU A 127 -28.16 22.90 23.73
C LEU A 127 -29.09 23.00 22.52
N ASP A 128 -29.11 24.17 21.89
CA ASP A 128 -29.85 24.41 20.66
C ASP A 128 -29.41 23.39 19.61
N ARG A 129 -30.37 22.60 19.12
CA ARG A 129 -30.20 21.62 18.04
C ARG A 129 -29.56 22.28 16.81
N LYS A 130 -29.72 23.60 16.64
CA LYS A 130 -29.09 24.39 15.56
C LYS A 130 -27.57 24.42 15.59
N THR A 131 -26.91 24.37 16.75
CA THR A 131 -25.43 24.46 16.81
C THR A 131 -24.77 23.24 16.16
N TRP A 132 -25.42 22.07 16.25
CA TRP A 132 -24.93 20.81 15.66
C TRP A 132 -25.50 20.52 14.26
N SER A 133 -26.62 21.14 13.89
CA SER A 133 -27.22 21.02 12.54
C SER A 133 -26.63 21.98 11.50
N GLN A 134 -25.80 22.95 11.91
CA GLN A 134 -25.11 23.87 11.00
C GLN A 134 -23.89 23.27 10.33
N ILE A 135 -23.39 22.13 10.81
CA ILE A 135 -22.26 21.48 10.15
C ILE A 135 -22.80 20.63 9.01
N ASP A 136 -22.67 21.16 7.79
CA ASP A 136 -23.07 20.52 6.55
C ASP A 136 -22.09 19.42 6.13
N TRP A 137 -21.91 18.43 7.01
CA TRP A 137 -21.12 17.22 6.75
C TRP A 137 -21.67 16.45 5.54
N ILE A 138 -22.97 16.58 5.26
CA ILE A 138 -23.64 15.94 4.14
C ILE A 138 -23.11 16.50 2.82
N SER A 139 -23.10 17.83 2.64
CA SER A 139 -22.54 18.43 1.44
C SER A 139 -21.03 18.22 1.34
N ALA A 140 -20.29 18.26 2.46
CA ALA A 140 -18.86 17.97 2.47
C ALA A 140 -18.56 16.55 1.95
N ILE A 141 -19.25 15.52 2.45
CA ILE A 141 -19.04 14.12 2.06
C ILE A 141 -19.61 13.82 0.67
N LYS A 142 -20.74 14.42 0.28
CA LYS A 142 -21.34 14.21 -1.04
C LYS A 142 -20.54 14.87 -2.17
N ASN A 143 -19.87 15.99 -1.90
CA ASN A 143 -18.95 16.64 -2.83
C ASN A 143 -17.59 15.95 -2.87
N LEU A 144 -17.25 15.21 -1.82
CA LEU A 144 -16.09 14.34 -1.77
C LEU A 144 -16.41 13.08 -2.59
N ASP A 145 -16.09 13.14 -3.89
CA ASP A 145 -16.12 12.03 -4.83
C ASP A 145 -15.06 10.95 -4.46
N ILE A 146 -14.86 10.62 -3.19
CA ILE A 146 -13.83 9.70 -2.66
C ILE A 146 -13.94 8.33 -3.31
N ALA A 147 -15.16 7.80 -3.47
CA ALA A 147 -15.39 6.52 -4.13
C ALA A 147 -14.88 6.55 -5.59
N LYS A 148 -15.22 7.61 -6.33
CA LYS A 148 -14.75 7.79 -7.72
C LYS A 148 -13.25 8.07 -7.77
N SER A 149 -12.71 8.85 -6.85
CA SER A 149 -11.29 9.17 -6.76
C SER A 149 -10.47 7.92 -6.50
N LEU A 150 -10.87 7.07 -5.55
CA LEU A 150 -10.22 5.78 -5.29
C LEU A 150 -10.29 4.85 -6.49
N LEU A 151 -11.46 4.74 -7.14
CA LEU A 151 -11.62 3.93 -8.35
C LEU A 151 -10.75 4.48 -9.50
N ASN A 152 -10.69 5.79 -9.66
CA ASN A 152 -9.85 6.48 -10.64
C ASN A 152 -8.36 6.31 -10.31
N SER A 153 -7.97 6.31 -9.04
CA SER A 153 -6.59 6.06 -8.61
C SER A 153 -6.17 4.64 -8.89
N VAL A 154 -7.00 3.64 -8.54
CA VAL A 154 -6.76 2.23 -8.88
C VAL A 154 -6.70 2.09 -10.40
N GLY A 155 -7.69 2.61 -11.13
CA GLY A 155 -7.73 2.57 -12.59
C GLY A 155 -6.54 3.26 -13.26
N SER A 156 -6.06 4.38 -12.70
CA SER A 156 -4.89 5.11 -13.18
C SER A 156 -3.61 4.33 -12.91
N PHE A 157 -3.47 3.72 -11.73
CA PHE A 157 -2.36 2.85 -11.40
C PHE A 157 -2.31 1.61 -12.31
N LEU A 158 -3.48 0.98 -12.55
CA LEU A 158 -3.61 -0.11 -13.52
C LEU A 158 -3.21 0.34 -14.92
N THR A 159 -3.75 1.48 -15.37
CA THR A 159 -3.45 2.05 -16.68
C THR A 159 -1.98 2.40 -16.80
N PHE A 160 -1.33 2.90 -15.74
CA PHE A 160 0.10 3.13 -15.68
C PHE A 160 0.89 1.84 -15.88
N LEU A 161 0.56 0.77 -15.13
CA LEU A 161 1.22 -0.53 -15.28
C LEU A 161 1.06 -1.13 -16.68
N PHE A 162 -0.11 -0.99 -17.32
CA PHE A 162 -0.38 -1.50 -18.67
C PHE A 162 0.20 -0.64 -19.79
N LYS A 163 0.05 0.68 -19.70
CA LYS A 163 0.63 1.62 -20.69
C LYS A 163 2.14 1.54 -20.70
N THR A 164 2.75 1.20 -19.57
CA THR A 164 4.17 0.93 -19.50
C THR A 164 4.44 -0.54 -19.80
N VAL A 165 4.34 -0.92 -21.08
CA VAL A 165 4.74 -2.24 -21.61
C VAL A 165 6.13 -2.67 -21.08
N ILE A 166 7.00 -1.69 -20.84
CA ILE A 166 8.33 -1.86 -20.22
C ILE A 166 8.26 -2.52 -18.84
N VAL A 167 7.26 -2.22 -17.98
CA VAL A 167 7.09 -2.87 -16.66
C VAL A 167 6.87 -4.37 -16.84
N ILE A 168 5.97 -4.75 -17.75
CA ILE A 168 5.64 -6.16 -18.01
C ILE A 168 6.88 -6.88 -18.54
N ILE A 169 7.63 -6.25 -19.45
CA ILE A 169 8.88 -6.81 -19.97
C ILE A 169 9.91 -7.00 -18.85
N PHE A 170 10.14 -6.00 -17.99
CA PHE A 170 11.08 -6.14 -16.88
C PHE A 170 10.64 -7.19 -15.88
N LEU A 171 9.36 -7.24 -15.54
CA LEU A 171 8.82 -8.24 -14.62
C LEU A 171 8.98 -9.65 -15.17
N ALA A 172 8.63 -9.85 -16.45
CA ALA A 172 8.85 -11.10 -17.16
C ALA A 172 10.35 -11.47 -17.17
N TYR A 173 11.23 -10.49 -17.44
CA TYR A 173 12.67 -10.68 -17.43
C TYR A 173 13.21 -11.07 -16.05
N PHE A 174 12.76 -10.43 -14.96
CA PHE A 174 13.20 -10.76 -13.60
C PHE A 174 12.76 -12.16 -13.17
N LEU A 175 11.49 -12.49 -13.43
CA LEU A 175 10.92 -13.80 -13.08
C LEU A 175 11.57 -14.93 -13.89
N MET A 176 11.90 -14.71 -15.16
CA MET A 176 12.66 -15.67 -15.96
C MET A 176 14.14 -15.70 -15.59
N GLY A 177 14.72 -14.54 -15.29
CA GLY A 177 16.14 -14.35 -14.99
C GLY A 177 16.59 -15.05 -13.72
N LYS A 178 15.69 -15.23 -12.74
CA LYS A 178 15.98 -15.93 -11.48
C LYS A 178 16.62 -17.31 -11.68
N ARG A 179 16.19 -18.06 -12.70
CA ARG A 179 16.74 -19.38 -13.03
C ARG A 179 18.20 -19.33 -13.49
N ASN A 180 18.62 -18.24 -14.12
CA ASN A 180 19.96 -18.11 -14.71
C ASN A 180 20.91 -17.27 -13.84
N ILE A 181 20.40 -16.56 -12.82
CA ILE A 181 21.22 -15.78 -11.88
C ILE A 181 22.26 -16.69 -11.22
N GLU A 182 21.85 -17.88 -10.79
CA GLU A 182 22.76 -18.83 -10.14
C GLU A 182 23.96 -19.17 -11.04
N THR A 183 23.69 -19.55 -12.28
CA THR A 183 24.74 -19.88 -13.25
C THR A 183 25.61 -18.67 -13.58
N LYS A 184 25.02 -17.48 -13.78
CA LYS A 184 25.77 -16.27 -14.12
C LYS A 184 26.69 -15.81 -12.99
N VAL A 185 26.24 -15.90 -11.73
CA VAL A 185 27.06 -15.54 -10.57
C VAL A 185 28.23 -16.52 -10.40
N ARG A 186 27.98 -17.83 -10.55
CA ARG A 186 29.04 -18.86 -10.50
C ARG A 186 30.08 -18.71 -11.62
N LEU A 187 29.71 -18.12 -12.76
CA LEU A 187 30.63 -17.85 -13.87
C LEU A 187 31.41 -16.54 -13.73
N ALA A 188 30.89 -15.55 -13.01
CA ALA A 188 31.48 -14.22 -12.89
C ALA A 188 32.39 -14.06 -11.67
N PHE A 189 32.27 -14.92 -10.66
CA PHE A 189 32.99 -14.83 -9.40
C PHE A 189 33.62 -16.16 -9.00
N ASP A 190 34.66 -16.10 -8.18
CA ASP A 190 35.25 -17.29 -7.56
C ASP A 190 34.21 -18.06 -6.73
N HIS A 191 34.39 -19.38 -6.64
CA HIS A 191 33.39 -20.27 -6.03
C HIS A 191 32.93 -19.82 -4.64
N ALA A 192 33.87 -19.42 -3.77
CA ALA A 192 33.55 -18.95 -2.42
C ALA A 192 32.71 -17.66 -2.41
N GLN A 193 33.03 -16.70 -3.29
CA GLN A 193 32.28 -15.44 -3.41
C GLN A 193 30.91 -15.67 -4.04
N ALA A 194 30.83 -16.54 -5.05
CA ALA A 194 29.58 -16.90 -5.70
C ALA A 194 28.58 -17.52 -4.72
N GLU A 195 29.00 -18.49 -3.90
CA GLU A 195 28.13 -19.10 -2.88
C GLU A 195 27.68 -18.08 -1.82
N GLN A 196 28.56 -17.16 -1.42
CA GLN A 196 28.20 -16.09 -0.50
C GLN A 196 27.13 -15.16 -1.11
N ILE A 197 27.31 -14.71 -2.35
CA ILE A 197 26.33 -13.85 -3.05
C ILE A 197 24.99 -14.57 -3.20
N LEU A 198 25.00 -15.85 -3.61
CA LEU A 198 23.78 -16.63 -3.80
C LEU A 198 23.04 -16.90 -2.49
N SER A 199 23.75 -17.19 -1.41
CA SER A 199 23.14 -17.38 -0.09
C SER A 199 22.50 -16.07 0.42
N ILE A 200 23.12 -14.91 0.18
CA ILE A 200 22.54 -13.60 0.51
C ILE A 200 21.27 -13.35 -0.32
N LEU A 201 21.33 -13.54 -1.64
CA LEU A 201 20.18 -13.34 -2.53
C LEU A 201 18.99 -14.24 -2.16
N ASN A 202 19.26 -15.51 -1.88
CA ASN A 202 18.24 -16.46 -1.45
C ASN A 202 17.68 -16.11 -0.07
N SER A 203 18.53 -15.65 0.85
CA SER A 203 18.11 -15.22 2.19
C SER A 203 17.20 -14.01 2.12
N VAL A 204 17.58 -12.97 1.37
CA VAL A 204 16.74 -11.77 1.16
C VAL A 204 15.41 -12.16 0.55
N THR A 205 15.42 -12.96 -0.52
CA THR A 205 14.19 -13.42 -1.18
C THR A 205 13.27 -14.17 -0.21
N THR A 206 13.83 -15.13 0.53
CA THR A 206 13.07 -15.95 1.47
C THR A 206 12.55 -15.12 2.65
N GLN A 207 13.32 -14.19 3.17
CA GLN A 207 12.92 -13.32 4.28
C GLN A 207 11.80 -12.38 3.86
N VAL A 208 11.91 -11.72 2.70
CA VAL A 208 10.87 -10.86 2.15
C VAL A 208 9.58 -11.66 1.92
N GLN A 209 9.67 -12.84 1.33
CA GLN A 209 8.51 -13.70 1.09
C GLN A 209 7.85 -14.20 2.38
N LYS A 210 8.65 -14.63 3.37
CA LYS A 210 8.13 -15.03 4.69
C LYS A 210 7.45 -13.86 5.41
N TYR A 211 8.06 -12.68 5.38
CA TYR A 211 7.49 -11.48 5.97
C TYR A 211 6.16 -11.11 5.31
N LEU A 212 6.12 -11.01 3.98
CA LEU A 212 4.91 -10.70 3.23
C LEU A 212 3.83 -11.76 3.45
N GLY A 213 4.18 -13.04 3.46
CA GLY A 213 3.25 -14.13 3.73
C GLY A 213 2.66 -14.05 5.14
N ALA A 214 3.50 -13.85 6.16
CA ALA A 214 3.04 -13.67 7.53
C ALA A 214 2.16 -12.43 7.68
N LYS A 215 2.55 -11.30 7.08
CA LYS A 215 1.80 -10.04 7.09
C LYS A 215 0.43 -10.21 6.42
N THR A 216 0.39 -10.90 5.28
CA THR A 216 -0.86 -11.25 4.57
C THR A 216 -1.77 -12.08 5.46
N LEU A 217 -1.25 -13.16 6.06
CA LEU A 217 -2.03 -14.05 6.93
C LEU A 217 -2.58 -13.31 8.15
N VAL A 218 -1.74 -12.54 8.85
CA VAL A 218 -2.18 -11.73 10.00
C VAL A 218 -3.25 -10.74 9.59
N SER A 219 -3.08 -10.07 8.44
CA SER A 219 -4.06 -9.10 7.94
C SER A 219 -5.38 -9.78 7.60
N ILE A 220 -5.36 -10.95 6.95
CA ILE A 220 -6.58 -11.72 6.58
C ILE A 220 -7.31 -12.16 7.84
N VAL A 221 -6.58 -12.73 8.81
CA VAL A 221 -7.17 -13.19 10.08
C VAL A 221 -7.78 -12.02 10.83
N LEU A 222 -7.05 -10.90 10.95
CA LEU A 222 -7.55 -9.71 11.63
C LEU A 222 -8.80 -9.16 10.94
N GLY A 223 -8.75 -8.94 9.63
CA GLY A 223 -9.90 -8.46 8.86
C GLY A 223 -11.09 -9.41 8.96
N GLY A 224 -10.87 -10.73 8.84
CA GLY A 224 -11.92 -11.75 8.96
C GLY A 224 -12.56 -11.79 10.34
N ILE A 225 -11.77 -11.76 11.41
CA ILE A 225 -12.27 -11.68 12.79
C ILE A 225 -13.09 -10.40 12.96
N SER A 226 -12.59 -9.26 12.47
CA SER A 226 -13.31 -7.99 12.54
C SER A 226 -14.65 -8.04 11.79
N ILE A 227 -14.74 -8.68 10.62
CA ILE A 227 -16.01 -8.89 9.90
C ILE A 227 -16.98 -9.70 10.77
N ILE A 228 -16.53 -10.82 11.32
CA ILE A 228 -17.37 -11.69 12.15
C ILE A 228 -17.91 -10.91 13.36
N ILE A 229 -17.05 -10.17 14.05
CA ILE A 229 -17.46 -9.32 15.17
C ILE A 229 -18.50 -8.30 14.70
N MET A 230 -18.23 -7.55 13.64
CA MET A 230 -19.16 -6.53 13.14
C MET A 230 -20.52 -7.12 12.74
N LEU A 231 -20.54 -8.29 12.11
CA LEU A 231 -21.79 -9.00 11.79
C LEU A 231 -22.56 -9.42 13.05
N LEU A 232 -21.87 -9.90 14.09
CA LEU A 232 -22.50 -10.26 15.37
C LEU A 232 -23.15 -9.06 16.07
N PHE A 233 -22.56 -7.87 15.94
CA PHE A 233 -23.11 -6.62 16.48
C PHE A 233 -24.13 -5.95 15.53
N GLY A 234 -24.43 -6.55 14.38
CA GLY A 234 -25.37 -5.99 13.39
C GLY A 234 -24.87 -4.69 12.74
N LEU A 235 -23.55 -4.52 12.64
CA LEU A 235 -22.95 -3.34 12.03
C LEU A 235 -23.11 -3.41 10.50
N ASP A 236 -23.65 -2.35 9.92
CA ASP A 236 -23.71 -2.19 8.47
C ASP A 236 -22.28 -2.13 7.87
N PHE A 237 -22.11 -2.58 6.63
CA PHE A 237 -20.83 -2.52 5.90
C PHE A 237 -19.67 -3.29 6.57
N ALA A 238 -19.96 -4.34 7.37
CA ALA A 238 -18.95 -5.16 8.04
C ALA A 238 -17.82 -5.64 7.11
N VAL A 239 -18.16 -6.09 5.90
CA VAL A 239 -17.19 -6.56 4.89
C VAL A 239 -16.26 -5.44 4.43
N PHE A 240 -16.78 -4.24 4.22
CA PHE A 240 -15.99 -3.08 3.81
C PHE A 240 -15.01 -2.65 4.91
N TRP A 241 -15.48 -2.54 6.15
CA TRP A 241 -14.63 -2.20 7.28
C TRP A 241 -13.58 -3.29 7.55
N GLY A 242 -13.95 -4.56 7.43
CA GLY A 242 -13.02 -5.68 7.50
C GLY A 242 -11.93 -5.64 6.44
N PHE A 243 -12.29 -5.26 5.21
CA PHE A 243 -11.34 -5.05 4.12
C PHE A 243 -10.40 -3.86 4.41
N LEU A 244 -10.91 -2.74 4.95
CA LEU A 244 -10.06 -1.62 5.36
C LEU A 244 -9.12 -2.01 6.49
N ILE A 245 -9.58 -2.79 7.46
CA ILE A 245 -8.74 -3.31 8.56
C ILE A 245 -7.64 -4.20 7.99
N PHE A 246 -7.97 -5.10 7.06
CA PHE A 246 -6.99 -5.89 6.32
C PHE A 246 -5.96 -4.99 5.63
N LEU A 247 -6.42 -3.99 4.86
CA LEU A 247 -5.57 -3.11 4.07
C LEU A 247 -4.63 -2.26 4.94
N PHE A 248 -5.17 -1.62 5.98
CA PHE A 248 -4.40 -0.78 6.90
C PHE A 248 -3.45 -1.59 7.77
N ASN A 249 -3.83 -2.81 8.15
CA ASN A 249 -2.91 -3.70 8.84
C ASN A 249 -1.76 -4.13 7.93
N TYR A 250 -2.00 -4.27 6.62
CA TYR A 250 -1.01 -4.72 5.65
C TYR A 250 0.11 -3.69 5.43
N VAL A 251 -0.20 -2.39 5.49
CA VAL A 251 0.81 -1.32 5.40
C VAL A 251 1.75 -1.42 6.61
N PRO A 252 3.08 -1.54 6.41
CA PRO A 252 4.03 -1.50 7.52
C PRO A 252 3.95 -0.14 8.22
N ASN A 253 3.87 -0.14 9.55
CA ASN A 253 4.13 1.07 10.32
C ASN A 253 5.60 1.44 10.11
N ILE A 254 5.90 2.37 9.20
CA ILE A 254 7.21 3.04 9.19
C ILE A 254 7.24 3.88 10.46
N GLY A 255 7.86 3.37 11.53
CA GLY A 255 7.98 4.12 12.79
C GLY A 255 7.77 3.35 14.10
N SER A 256 7.92 2.03 14.13
CA SER A 256 8.20 1.28 15.38
C SER A 256 9.31 0.26 15.13
#